data_AF-A0A0D0ED16-F1
#
_entry.id   AF-A0A0D0ED16-F1
#
_cell.length_a   1.000
_cell.length_b   1.000
_cell.length_c   1.000
_cell.angle_alpha   90.00
_cell.angle_beta   90.00
_cell.angle_gamma   90.00
#
_symmetry.space_group_name_H-M   'P 1'
#
loop_
_entity.id
_entity.type
_entity.pdbx_description
1 polymer ?
#
loop_
_entity_poly.entity_id
_entity_poly.type
_entity_poly.pdbx_seq_one_letter_code
_entity_poly.pdbx_strand_id
1 'polypeptide(L)'
;MNQVTSESDISLAQSGQDEVPQPPSEERSQPSGLYRTLEDVLAQPSTALVREFASSVNQSAMEEANKTELFRKELRKRLFQIVFKTYGWSNARLVHETNAAERALEKDVQDVLSTEREQGMSSCPPSTIFGMRAFLEATRLHFAR
;
A
#
# COMPACT_ATOMS: atom_id res chain seq x y z
N MET A 1 29.05 -14.93 24.12
CA MET A 1 28.85 -13.61 24.76
C MET A 1 28.97 -12.56 23.68
N ASN A 2 27.90 -11.78 23.47
CA ASN A 2 27.74 -10.53 22.66
C ASN A 2 26.24 -10.49 22.27
N GLN A 3 25.39 -10.03 23.20
CA GLN A 3 24.82 -8.68 23.30
C GLN A 3 23.70 -8.43 22.27
N VAL A 4 22.47 -8.52 22.81
CA VAL A 4 21.21 -8.02 22.27
C VAL A 4 21.09 -6.57 22.71
N THR A 5 20.98 -5.64 21.77
CA THR A 5 20.50 -4.27 22.04
C THR A 5 19.43 -3.93 21.01
N SER A 6 18.18 -4.07 21.45
CA SER A 6 17.02 -3.47 20.81
C SER A 6 16.83 -2.09 21.43
N GLU A 7 17.09 -1.04 20.66
CA GLU A 7 16.68 0.32 20.97
C GLU A 7 15.87 0.84 19.78
N SER A 8 14.57 0.99 20.00
CA SER A 8 13.71 1.82 19.17
C SER A 8 12.94 2.73 20.10
N ASP A 9 13.58 3.85 20.42
CA ASP A 9 13.00 4.99 21.13
C ASP A 9 12.00 5.70 20.22
N ILE A 10 10.74 5.67 20.64
CA ILE A 10 9.66 6.42 20.05
C ILE A 10 9.70 7.81 20.70
N SER A 11 10.24 8.80 19.99
CA SER A 11 10.20 10.21 20.41
C SER A 11 8.77 10.74 20.30
N LEU A 12 8.03 10.66 21.42
CA LEU A 12 6.78 11.37 21.62
C LEU A 12 7.12 12.75 22.21
N ALA A 13 7.13 13.77 21.37
CA ALA A 13 7.36 15.14 21.81
C ALA A 13 6.18 15.67 22.63
N GLN A 14 6.49 16.06 23.87
CA GLN A 14 5.98 17.19 24.64
C GLN A 14 4.46 17.40 24.72
N SER A 15 3.90 17.02 25.88
CA SER A 15 2.69 17.65 26.45
C SER A 15 3.12 18.36 27.72
N GLY A 16 3.11 19.69 27.66
CA GLY A 16 3.44 20.58 28.78
C GLY A 16 2.39 21.68 28.90
N GLN A 17 1.78 21.70 30.08
CA GLN A 17 1.18 22.83 30.80
C GLN A 17 -0.23 23.34 30.42
N ASP A 18 -1.11 23.13 31.40
CA ASP A 18 -2.21 24.01 31.81
C ASP A 18 -1.83 25.50 31.75
N GLU A 19 -2.60 26.29 31.01
CA GLU A 19 -2.97 27.66 31.41
C GLU A 19 -4.30 28.06 30.75
N VAL A 20 -5.25 28.48 31.58
CA VAL A 20 -6.59 29.02 31.27
C VAL A 20 -6.74 30.23 32.20
N PRO A 21 -7.48 31.34 31.91
CA PRO A 21 -8.01 31.89 30.65
C PRO A 21 -7.69 33.40 30.44
N GLN A 22 -7.64 33.88 29.19
CA GLN A 22 -7.79 35.32 28.89
C GLN A 22 -8.65 35.55 27.64
N PRO A 23 -9.81 36.24 27.73
CA PRO A 23 -10.55 36.74 26.58
C PRO A 23 -10.50 38.30 26.49
N PRO A 24 -10.92 38.91 25.37
CA PRO A 24 -10.40 38.77 24.02
C PRO A 24 -9.83 40.12 23.52
N SER A 25 -8.70 40.13 22.82
CA SER A 25 -8.34 41.29 22.01
C SER A 25 -9.15 41.26 20.71
N GLU A 26 -10.17 42.10 20.66
CA GLU A 26 -10.91 42.45 19.45
C GLU A 26 -9.99 43.16 18.45
N GLU A 27 -9.23 42.41 17.66
CA GLU A 27 -8.86 42.88 16.32
C GLU A 27 -9.92 42.40 15.34
N ARG A 28 -10.99 43.21 15.30
CA ARG A 28 -11.99 43.24 14.25
C ARG A 28 -11.29 43.53 12.92
N SER A 29 -10.74 42.49 12.31
CA SER A 29 -10.47 42.46 10.88
C SER A 29 -11.82 42.61 10.19
N GLN A 30 -12.16 43.84 9.81
CA GLN A 30 -13.29 44.11 8.94
C GLN A 30 -13.09 43.31 7.66
N PRO A 31 -13.98 42.40 7.27
CA PRO A 31 -14.16 42.19 5.85
C PRO A 31 -14.77 43.50 5.34
N SER A 32 -14.02 44.24 4.53
CA SER A 32 -14.56 45.28 3.64
C SER A 32 -15.46 44.64 2.57
N GLY A 33 -16.42 43.83 3.01
CA GLY A 33 -17.56 43.41 2.21
C GLY A 33 -18.59 44.53 2.35
N LEU A 34 -18.80 45.26 1.26
CA LEU A 34 -19.96 46.12 1.09
C LEU A 34 -21.21 45.29 1.39
N TYR A 35 -21.74 45.40 2.60
CA TYR A 35 -23.05 44.85 2.94
C TYR A 35 -24.07 45.64 2.12
N ARG A 36 -24.61 45.00 1.09
CA ARG A 36 -25.68 45.54 0.25
C ARG A 36 -26.87 45.86 1.18
N THR A 37 -27.27 47.13 1.24
CA THR A 37 -28.41 47.56 2.06
C THR A 37 -29.71 46.96 1.52
N LEU A 38 -30.69 46.77 2.40
CA LEU A 38 -31.98 46.20 2.03
C LEU A 38 -32.67 47.05 0.95
N GLU A 39 -32.52 48.37 1.03
CA GLU A 39 -33.03 49.29 0.00
C GLU A 39 -32.43 49.02 -1.39
N ASP A 40 -31.14 48.70 -1.48
CA ASP A 40 -30.45 48.38 -2.74
C ASP A 40 -30.95 47.06 -3.34
N VAL A 41 -31.27 46.08 -2.50
CA VAL A 41 -31.84 44.78 -2.92
C VAL A 41 -33.26 44.96 -3.43
N LEU A 42 -34.07 45.79 -2.76
CA LEU A 42 -35.45 46.09 -3.17
C LEU A 42 -35.53 46.99 -4.42
N ALA A 43 -34.52 47.85 -4.63
CA ALA A 43 -34.40 48.66 -5.84
C ALA A 43 -33.90 47.87 -7.06
N GLN A 44 -33.35 46.66 -6.85
CA GLN A 44 -32.81 45.85 -7.93
C GLN A 44 -33.94 45.20 -8.76
N PRO A 45 -33.86 45.22 -10.10
CA PRO A 45 -34.80 44.49 -10.95
C PRO A 45 -34.79 43.01 -10.59
N SER A 46 -35.98 42.39 -10.48
CA SER A 46 -36.11 40.96 -10.11
C SER A 46 -35.28 40.02 -10.99
N THR A 47 -35.10 40.37 -12.27
CA THR A 47 -34.27 39.61 -13.22
C THR A 47 -32.78 39.65 -12.89
N ALA A 48 -32.29 40.71 -12.26
CA ALA A 48 -30.90 40.83 -11.82
C ALA A 48 -30.63 39.92 -10.62
N LEU A 49 -31.54 39.89 -9.63
CA LEU A 49 -31.46 38.99 -8.49
C LEU A 49 -31.53 37.51 -8.90
N VAL A 50 -32.43 37.16 -9.81
CA VAL A 50 -32.53 35.79 -10.35
C VAL A 50 -31.24 35.40 -11.08
N ARG A 51 -30.63 36.32 -11.84
CA ARG A 51 -29.36 36.06 -12.55
C ARG A 51 -28.20 35.88 -11.58
N GLU A 52 -28.08 36.73 -10.56
CA GLU A 52 -27.04 36.63 -9.52
C GLU A 52 -27.17 35.31 -8.74
N PHE A 53 -28.39 34.95 -8.34
CA PHE A 53 -28.67 33.68 -7.68
C PHE A 53 -28.33 32.48 -8.58
N ALA A 54 -28.79 32.47 -9.83
CA ALA A 54 -28.48 31.40 -10.77
C ALA A 54 -26.97 31.27 -11.03
N SER A 55 -26.26 32.40 -11.08
CA SER A 55 -24.79 32.43 -11.24
C SER A 55 -24.09 31.86 -10.01
N SER A 56 -24.54 32.23 -8.81
CA SER A 56 -24.02 31.72 -7.53
C SER A 56 -24.23 30.21 -7.40
N VAL A 57 -25.42 29.71 -7.72
CA VAL A 57 -25.72 28.27 -7.72
C VAL A 57 -24.86 27.52 -8.74
N ASN A 58 -24.73 28.04 -9.96
CA ASN A 58 -23.87 27.44 -10.99
C ASN A 58 -22.39 27.40 -10.56
N GLN A 59 -21.90 28.47 -9.93
CA GLN A 59 -20.54 28.51 -9.42
C GLN A 59 -20.32 27.45 -8.33
N SER A 60 -21.23 27.36 -7.36
CA SER A 60 -21.17 26.33 -6.31
C SER A 60 -21.17 24.92 -6.89
N ALA A 61 -22.05 24.65 -7.87
CA ALA A 61 -22.11 23.36 -8.54
C ALA A 61 -20.83 23.03 -9.30
N MET A 62 -20.22 24.01 -9.99
CA MET A 62 -18.93 23.83 -10.67
C MET A 62 -17.79 23.56 -9.69
N GLU A 63 -17.74 24.27 -8.57
CA GLU A 63 -16.71 24.06 -7.53
C GLU A 63 -16.81 22.66 -6.93
N GLU A 64 -18.02 22.17 -6.66
CA GLU A 64 -18.25 20.81 -6.15
C GLU A 64 -17.86 19.74 -7.19
N ALA A 65 -18.21 19.96 -8.45
CA ALA A 65 -17.79 19.08 -9.54
C ALA A 65 -16.26 19.01 -9.68
N ASN A 66 -15.57 20.15 -9.53
CA ASN A 66 -14.11 20.21 -9.57
C ASN A 66 -13.48 19.46 -8.38
N LYS A 67 -13.98 19.68 -7.15
CA LYS A 67 -13.54 18.93 -5.95
C LYS A 67 -13.70 17.43 -6.16
N THR A 68 -14.84 17.01 -6.71
CA THR A 68 -15.11 15.61 -7.03
C THR A 68 -14.12 15.06 -8.04
N GLU A 69 -13.82 15.80 -9.10
CA GLU A 69 -12.85 15.36 -10.11
C GLU A 69 -11.42 15.25 -9.55
N LEU A 70 -11.01 16.21 -8.71
CA LEU A 70 -9.72 16.14 -8.00
C LEU A 70 -9.64 14.92 -7.09
N PHE A 71 -10.69 14.65 -6.33
CA PHE A 71 -10.79 13.44 -5.51
C PHE A 71 -10.68 12.17 -6.34
N ARG A 72 -11.40 12.07 -7.46
CA ARG A 72 -11.35 10.91 -8.36
C ARG A 72 -9.96 10.70 -8.95
N LYS A 73 -9.27 11.78 -9.33
CA LYS A 73 -7.88 11.72 -9.82
C LYS A 73 -6.93 11.18 -8.76
N GLU A 74 -7.00 11.72 -7.54
CA GLU A 74 -6.14 11.31 -6.43
C GLU A 74 -6.44 9.85 -6.00
N LEU A 75 -7.73 9.47 -5.94
CA LEU A 75 -8.14 8.10 -5.65
C LEU A 75 -7.58 7.12 -6.68
N ARG A 76 -7.72 7.43 -7.97
CA ARG A 76 -7.19 6.59 -9.06
C ARG A 76 -5.67 6.43 -8.95
N LYS A 77 -4.95 7.53 -8.67
CA LYS A 77 -3.50 7.51 -8.47
C LYS A 77 -3.10 6.60 -7.30
N ARG A 78 -3.78 6.73 -6.16
CA ARG A 78 -3.50 5.90 -4.97
C ARG A 78 -3.81 4.43 -5.20
N LEU A 79 -4.96 4.12 -5.81
CA LEU A 79 -5.31 2.74 -6.17
C LEU A 79 -4.27 2.14 -7.11
N PHE A 80 -3.85 2.87 -8.13
CA PHE A 80 -2.80 2.41 -9.05
C PHE A 80 -1.49 2.12 -8.32
N GLN A 81 -1.05 3.01 -7.43
CA GLN A 81 0.16 2.81 -6.63
C GLN A 81 0.07 1.57 -5.75
N ILE A 82 -1.08 1.32 -5.11
CA ILE A 82 -1.28 0.14 -4.26
C ILE A 82 -1.20 -1.12 -5.12
N VAL A 83 -1.96 -1.19 -6.22
CA VAL A 83 -1.97 -2.36 -7.11
C VAL A 83 -0.57 -2.63 -7.65
N PHE A 84 0.15 -1.59 -8.11
CA PHE A 84 1.48 -1.74 -8.66
C PHE A 84 2.49 -2.24 -7.61
N LYS A 85 2.47 -1.68 -6.40
CA LYS A 85 3.35 -2.11 -5.30
C LYS A 85 3.05 -3.54 -4.88
N THR A 86 1.78 -3.89 -4.72
CA THR A 86 1.38 -5.25 -4.33
C THR A 86 1.78 -6.25 -5.40
N TYR A 87 1.53 -5.94 -6.68
CA TYR A 87 1.95 -6.80 -7.79
C TYR A 87 3.48 -6.97 -7.81
N GLY A 88 4.23 -5.89 -7.70
CA GLY A 88 5.70 -5.94 -7.67
C GLY A 88 6.23 -6.78 -6.50
N TRP A 89 5.70 -6.57 -5.30
CA TRP A 89 6.10 -7.34 -4.11
C TRP A 89 5.76 -8.82 -4.23
N SER A 90 4.54 -9.16 -4.67
CA SER A 90 4.12 -10.55 -4.82
C SER A 90 4.98 -11.32 -5.83
N ASN A 91 5.33 -10.71 -6.97
CA ASN A 91 6.19 -11.35 -7.96
C ASN A 91 7.64 -11.47 -7.47
N ALA A 92 8.19 -10.41 -6.86
CA ALA A 92 9.54 -10.45 -6.30
C ALA A 92 9.65 -11.53 -5.21
N ARG A 93 8.63 -11.64 -4.36
CA ARG A 93 8.54 -12.66 -3.32
C ARG A 93 8.50 -14.07 -3.90
N LEU A 94 7.66 -14.32 -4.91
CA LEU A 94 7.58 -15.62 -5.54
C LEU A 94 8.93 -16.08 -6.09
N VAL A 95 9.61 -15.21 -6.86
CA VAL A 95 10.94 -15.49 -7.41
C VAL A 95 11.96 -15.74 -6.29
N HIS A 96 11.93 -14.92 -5.25
CA HIS A 96 12.83 -15.09 -4.11
C HIS A 96 12.61 -16.43 -3.39
N GLU A 97 11.36 -16.80 -3.10
CA GLU A 97 11.02 -18.06 -2.44
C GLU A 97 11.41 -19.27 -3.29
N THR A 98 11.15 -19.23 -4.61
CA THR A 98 11.59 -20.29 -5.53
C THR A 98 13.11 -20.43 -5.55
N ASN A 99 13.84 -19.33 -5.71
CA ASN A 99 15.31 -19.36 -5.72
C ASN A 99 15.89 -19.83 -4.38
N ALA A 100 15.27 -19.45 -3.26
CA ALA A 100 15.69 -19.91 -1.94
C ALA A 100 15.49 -21.43 -1.79
N ALA A 101 14.34 -21.95 -2.24
CA ALA A 101 14.05 -23.38 -2.22
C ALA A 101 14.98 -24.17 -3.15
N GLU A 102 15.28 -23.65 -4.34
CA GLU A 102 16.22 -24.26 -5.29
C GLU A 102 17.62 -24.37 -4.69
N ARG A 103 18.15 -23.28 -4.12
CA ARG A 103 19.47 -23.30 -3.46
C ARG A 103 19.52 -24.23 -2.26
N ALA A 104 18.43 -24.32 -1.49
CA ALA A 104 18.34 -25.26 -0.37
C ALA A 104 18.42 -26.71 -0.88
N LEU A 105 17.68 -27.03 -1.95
CA LEU A 105 17.71 -28.35 -2.56
C LEU A 105 19.09 -28.68 -3.16
N GLU A 106 19.71 -27.73 -3.86
CA GLU A 106 21.05 -27.91 -4.41
C GLU A 106 22.08 -28.21 -3.31
N LYS A 107 21.97 -27.50 -2.18
CA LYS A 107 22.80 -27.77 -1.00
C LYS A 107 22.53 -29.17 -0.45
N ASP A 108 21.27 -29.56 -0.27
CA ASP A 108 20.93 -30.89 0.26
C ASP A 108 21.46 -32.02 -0.65
N VAL A 109 21.35 -31.84 -1.97
CA VAL A 109 21.92 -32.79 -2.95
C VAL A 109 23.44 -32.84 -2.83
N GLN A 110 24.10 -31.70 -2.69
CA GLN A 110 25.54 -31.64 -2.54
C GLN A 110 26.01 -32.29 -1.24
N ASP A 111 25.28 -32.08 -0.14
CA ASP A 111 25.53 -32.70 1.15
C ASP A 111 25.40 -34.23 1.03
N VAL A 112 24.34 -34.74 0.39
CA VAL A 112 24.18 -36.18 0.13
C VAL A 112 25.35 -36.73 -0.69
N LEU A 113 25.69 -36.09 -1.82
CA LEU A 113 26.81 -36.52 -2.67
C LEU A 113 28.16 -36.51 -1.92
N SER A 114 28.35 -35.55 -1.01
CA SER A 114 29.54 -35.50 -0.17
C SER A 114 29.59 -36.67 0.82
N THR A 115 28.47 -36.99 1.47
CA THR A 115 28.39 -38.13 2.40
C THR A 115 28.54 -39.48 1.70
N GLU A 116 27.96 -39.65 0.51
CA GLU A 116 28.14 -40.86 -0.31
C GLU A 116 29.61 -41.05 -0.73
N ARG A 117 30.28 -39.94 -1.07
CA ARG A 117 31.72 -39.95 -1.38
C ARG A 117 32.54 -40.35 -0.17
N GLU A 118 32.28 -39.77 1.00
CA GLU A 118 32.96 -40.11 2.26
C GLU A 118 32.75 -41.58 2.65
N GLN A 119 31.57 -42.14 2.37
CA GLN A 119 31.24 -43.55 2.62
C GLN A 119 31.80 -44.51 1.55
N GLY A 120 32.49 -44.00 0.53
CA GLY A 120 33.05 -44.82 -0.55
C GLY A 120 32.01 -45.36 -1.55
N MET A 121 30.79 -44.84 -1.53
CA MET A 121 29.65 -45.28 -2.37
C MET A 121 29.60 -44.61 -3.75
N SER A 122 30.60 -43.78 -4.09
CA SER A 122 30.60 -42.87 -5.26
C SER A 122 30.59 -43.50 -6.66
N SER A 123 30.40 -44.81 -6.81
CA SER A 123 30.47 -45.49 -8.11
C SER A 123 29.17 -45.48 -8.92
N CYS A 124 28.05 -44.97 -8.38
CA CYS A 124 26.76 -45.00 -9.07
C CYS A 124 26.34 -43.58 -9.53
N PRO A 125 26.12 -43.35 -10.84
CA PRO A 125 25.63 -42.06 -11.32
C PRO A 125 24.22 -41.75 -10.79
N PRO A 126 23.90 -40.49 -10.46
CA PRO A 126 22.60 -40.10 -9.88
C PRO A 126 21.38 -40.37 -10.80
N SER A 127 21.59 -40.80 -12.04
CA SER A 127 20.52 -41.20 -12.97
C SER A 127 19.72 -42.43 -12.51
N THR A 128 20.26 -43.25 -11.60
CA THR A 128 19.62 -44.50 -11.18
C THR A 128 18.50 -44.28 -10.15
N ILE A 129 18.64 -43.28 -9.27
CA ILE A 129 17.71 -43.05 -8.15
C ILE A 129 16.36 -42.50 -8.67
N PHE A 130 16.38 -41.58 -9.65
CA PHE A 130 15.16 -41.06 -10.26
C PHE A 130 14.41 -42.11 -11.11
N GLY A 131 15.15 -43.02 -11.77
CA GLY A 131 14.56 -44.13 -12.54
C GLY A 131 13.88 -45.18 -11.65
N MET A 132 14.44 -45.47 -10.47
CA MET A 132 13.87 -46.46 -9.55
C MET A 132 12.52 -46.04 -8.96
N ARG A 133 12.29 -44.74 -8.74
CA ARG A 133 10.99 -44.24 -8.25
C ARG A 133 9.87 -44.47 -9.27
N ALA A 134 10.14 -44.21 -10.55
CA ALA A 134 9.19 -44.48 -11.64
C ALA A 134 8.92 -45.98 -11.83
N PHE A 135 9.94 -46.83 -11.68
CA PHE A 135 9.78 -48.29 -11.76
C PHE A 135 8.98 -48.86 -10.58
N LEU A 136 9.19 -48.36 -9.36
CA LEU A 136 8.44 -48.75 -8.16
C LEU A 136 6.96 -48.34 -8.21
N GLU A 137 6.64 -47.17 -8.78
CA GLU A 137 5.24 -46.78 -8.99
C GLU A 137 4.56 -47.61 -10.09
N ALA A 138 5.27 -47.93 -11.18
CA ALA A 138 4.75 -48.78 -12.24
C ALA A 138 4.45 -50.22 -11.77
N THR A 139 5.32 -50.78 -10.92
CA THR A 139 5.11 -52.12 -10.35
C THR A 139 4.02 -52.15 -9.27
N ARG A 140 3.83 -51.07 -8.53
CA ARG A 140 2.72 -50.92 -7.56
C ARG A 140 1.34 -50.86 -8.23
N LEU A 141 1.24 -50.24 -9.40
CA LEU A 141 0.01 -50.20 -10.20
C LEU A 141 -0.33 -51.55 -10.85
N HIS A 142 0.68 -52.35 -11.18
CA HIS A 142 0.50 -53.65 -11.82
C HIS A 142 0.04 -54.76 -10.85
N PHE A 143 0.21 -54.56 -9.54
CA PHE A 143 -0.20 -55.50 -8.48
C PHE A 143 -1.56 -55.18 -7.85
N ALA A 144 -2.20 -54.07 -8.25
CA ALA A 144 -3.49 -53.60 -7.72
C ALA A 144 -4.68 -53.88 -8.67
N ARG A 145 -4.54 -54.84 -9.59
CA ARG A 145 -5.57 -55.33 -10.51
C ARG A 145 -5.76 -56.83 -10.32
#